data_AF-A0A9W7E3R9-F1
#
_entry.id   AF-A0A9W7E3R9-F1
#
_cell.length_a   1.000
_cell.length_b   1.000
_cell.length_c   1.000
_cell.angle_alpha   90.00
_cell.angle_beta   90.00
_cell.angle_gamma   90.00
#
_symmetry.space_group_name_H-M   'P 1'
#
loop_
_entity.id
_entity.type
_entity.pdbx_description
1 polymer ?
#
loop_
_entity_poly.entity_id
_entity_poly.type
_entity_poly.pdbx_seq_one_letter_code
_entity_poly.pdbx_strand_id
1 'polypeptide(L)'
;MAPSGFKRTRPYAFVDPRRLAFTWSRQKNDIDLPTNLIMFTGDNCDHCDEMEPNLVKLEKEFNLKIARLNVWRSQINFKLFEKLDPSQKCGGLPYFYNTKTKQRICGATTFGNLRAWARDKPCNMFFYVPSKSKETTEENKSVGLLGRVSGKLNSMKEEGKEGVKRKVEEKLEERKGTDKIKREEGEGEKVEVKQ
;
A
#
# COMPACT_ATOMS: atom_id res chain seq x y z
N MET A 1 6.34 -46.89 -83.15
CA MET A 1 7.51 -46.34 -82.41
C MET A 1 7.53 -44.82 -82.57
N ALA A 2 7.87 -44.11 -81.47
CA ALA A 2 7.84 -42.67 -81.21
C ALA A 2 6.44 -42.04 -80.95
N PRO A 3 6.23 -41.33 -79.81
CA PRO A 3 4.90 -41.06 -79.28
C PRO A 3 4.39 -39.63 -79.57
N SER A 4 3.08 -39.50 -79.51
CA SER A 4 2.29 -38.27 -79.56
C SER A 4 2.70 -37.26 -78.48
N GLY A 5 3.39 -36.19 -78.90
CA GLY A 5 3.85 -35.09 -78.05
C GLY A 5 2.95 -33.85 -78.12
N PHE A 6 1.99 -33.79 -77.20
CA PHE A 6 1.57 -32.62 -76.42
C PHE A 6 1.65 -31.23 -77.08
N LYS A 7 0.51 -30.76 -77.62
CA LYS A 7 0.35 -29.36 -78.05
C LYS A 7 0.26 -28.44 -76.84
N ARG A 8 0.98 -27.31 -76.94
CA ARG A 8 1.09 -26.23 -75.97
C ARG A 8 -0.27 -25.61 -75.64
N THR A 9 -0.65 -25.63 -74.36
CA THR A 9 -1.53 -24.63 -73.76
C THR A 9 -0.96 -24.20 -72.41
N ARG A 10 -0.28 -23.06 -72.38
CA ARG A 10 -0.36 -22.16 -71.22
C ARG A 10 -1.62 -21.34 -71.46
N PRO A 11 -2.47 -21.12 -70.44
CA PRO A 11 -2.12 -20.00 -69.57
C PRO A 11 -2.62 -20.16 -68.11
N TYR A 12 -2.15 -19.25 -67.26
CA TYR A 12 -2.56 -19.05 -65.86
C TYR A 12 -2.06 -20.14 -64.90
N ALA A 13 -1.47 -19.85 -63.75
CA ALA A 13 -1.61 -18.68 -62.92
C ALA A 13 -0.25 -18.08 -62.56
N PHE A 14 -0.15 -16.75 -62.75
CA PHE A 14 0.69 -15.95 -61.88
C PHE A 14 0.22 -16.21 -60.45
N VAL A 15 1.04 -16.91 -59.67
CA VAL A 15 0.84 -16.98 -58.22
C VAL A 15 1.15 -15.57 -57.73
N ASP A 16 0.12 -14.77 -57.50
CA ASP A 16 0.25 -13.40 -57.02
C ASP A 16 0.96 -13.43 -55.65
N PRO A 17 2.17 -12.87 -55.50
CA PRO A 17 2.88 -12.86 -54.23
C PRO A 17 2.14 -12.05 -53.14
N ARG A 18 1.06 -11.32 -53.50
CA ARG A 18 0.18 -10.64 -52.55
C ARG A 18 -0.81 -11.58 -51.84
N ARG A 19 -0.92 -12.86 -52.24
CA ARG A 19 -1.86 -13.83 -51.64
C ARG A 19 -1.27 -14.65 -50.48
N LEU A 20 -0.02 -14.41 -50.12
CA LEU A 20 0.59 -14.84 -48.85
C LEU A 20 0.46 -13.76 -47.77
N ALA A 21 -0.56 -12.91 -47.83
CA ALA A 21 -1.06 -12.22 -46.65
C ALA A 21 -1.81 -13.25 -45.77
N PHE A 22 -1.04 -14.20 -45.22
CA PHE A 22 -1.47 -15.04 -44.12
C PHE A 22 -1.99 -14.08 -43.07
N THR A 23 -3.31 -14.07 -42.89
CA THR A 23 -4.02 -13.21 -41.95
C THR A 23 -3.41 -13.46 -40.59
N TRP A 24 -2.45 -12.62 -40.20
CA TRP A 24 -2.02 -12.42 -38.83
C TRP A 24 -3.24 -11.84 -38.13
N SER A 25 -4.18 -12.72 -37.80
CA SER A 25 -5.30 -12.41 -36.93
C SER A 25 -4.64 -12.16 -35.58
N ARG A 26 -4.35 -10.88 -35.35
CA ARG A 26 -3.81 -10.33 -34.12
C ARG A 26 -4.83 -10.63 -33.04
N GLN A 27 -4.69 -11.79 -32.41
CA GLN A 27 -5.53 -12.26 -31.34
C GLN A 27 -5.33 -11.31 -30.17
N LYS A 28 -6.17 -10.27 -30.12
CA LYS A 28 -6.24 -9.31 -29.02
C LYS A 28 -6.87 -10.05 -27.84
N ASN A 29 -6.02 -10.74 -27.08
CA ASN A 29 -6.37 -11.20 -25.75
C ASN A 29 -6.31 -9.98 -24.81
N ASP A 30 -7.22 -9.03 -25.03
CA ASP A 30 -7.42 -7.91 -24.11
C ASP A 30 -8.35 -8.44 -23.01
N ILE A 31 -7.81 -8.64 -21.80
CA ILE A 31 -8.61 -9.03 -20.63
C ILE A 31 -9.46 -7.80 -20.27
N ASP A 32 -10.78 -7.92 -20.35
CA ASP A 32 -11.69 -6.85 -19.92
C ASP A 32 -11.70 -6.77 -18.40
N LEU A 33 -10.89 -5.86 -17.88
CA LEU A 33 -10.73 -5.61 -16.45
C LEU A 33 -11.62 -4.43 -16.05
N PRO A 34 -12.40 -4.54 -14.97
CA PRO A 34 -13.27 -3.45 -14.52
C PRO A 34 -12.50 -2.23 -13.99
N THR A 35 -11.18 -2.37 -13.77
CA THR A 35 -10.34 -1.36 -13.13
C THR A 35 -8.99 -1.23 -13.81
N ASN A 36 -8.42 -0.02 -13.78
CA ASN A 36 -7.08 0.25 -14.30
C ASN A 36 -5.96 -0.12 -13.32
N LEU A 37 -6.32 -0.34 -12.05
CA LEU A 37 -5.41 -0.74 -10.99
C LEU A 37 -5.41 -2.26 -10.88
N ILE A 38 -4.25 -2.85 -11.10
CA ILE A 38 -4.05 -4.28 -11.12
C ILE A 38 -2.99 -4.65 -10.10
N MET A 39 -3.27 -5.68 -9.30
CA MET A 39 -2.31 -6.38 -8.46
C MET A 39 -2.23 -7.81 -8.95
N PHE A 40 -1.03 -8.26 -9.30
CA PHE A 40 -0.75 -9.66 -9.53
C PHE A 40 -0.37 -10.33 -8.22
N THR A 41 -1.01 -11.46 -7.96
CA THR A 41 -0.85 -12.25 -6.73
C THR A 41 -0.54 -13.70 -7.07
N GLY A 42 -0.13 -14.47 -6.07
CA GLY A 42 0.09 -15.91 -6.20
C GLY A 42 -0.50 -16.64 -5.01
N ASP A 43 -0.81 -17.92 -5.20
CA ASP A 43 -1.02 -18.86 -4.10
C ASP A 43 0.23 -18.90 -3.21
N ASN A 44 0.02 -18.86 -1.89
CA ASN A 44 1.08 -18.88 -0.86
C ASN A 44 2.12 -17.74 -1.01
N CYS A 45 1.64 -16.50 -1.11
CA CYS A 45 2.48 -15.31 -1.19
C CYS A 45 2.35 -14.47 0.08
N ASP A 46 3.24 -14.67 1.05
CA ASP A 46 3.20 -13.95 2.35
C ASP A 46 3.18 -12.43 2.18
N HIS A 47 4.03 -11.91 1.28
CA HIS A 47 4.07 -10.47 0.98
C HIS A 47 2.80 -9.95 0.31
N CYS A 48 2.04 -10.81 -0.39
CA CYS A 48 0.75 -10.43 -0.94
C CYS A 48 -0.28 -10.24 0.18
N ASP A 49 -0.27 -11.16 1.15
CA ASP A 49 -1.17 -11.12 2.31
C ASP A 49 -0.85 -9.95 3.25
N GLU A 50 0.44 -9.63 3.44
CA GLU A 50 0.90 -8.44 4.19
C GLU A 50 0.37 -7.13 3.59
N MET A 51 0.20 -7.08 2.27
CA MET A 51 -0.24 -5.87 1.56
C MET A 51 -1.75 -5.70 1.52
N GLU A 52 -2.55 -6.76 1.73
CA GLU A 52 -4.01 -6.65 1.69
C GLU A 52 -4.64 -5.63 2.65
N PRO A 53 -4.24 -5.50 3.93
CA PRO A 53 -4.82 -4.47 4.80
C PRO A 53 -4.64 -3.05 4.22
N ASN A 54 -3.51 -2.80 3.56
CA ASN A 54 -3.23 -1.51 2.92
C ASN A 54 -4.12 -1.29 1.69
N LEU A 55 -4.37 -2.33 0.90
CA LEU A 55 -5.23 -2.27 -0.29
C LEU A 55 -6.69 -2.08 0.10
N VAL A 56 -7.19 -2.83 1.08
CA VAL A 56 -8.56 -2.65 1.59
C VAL A 56 -8.76 -1.24 2.14
N LYS A 57 -7.77 -0.71 2.87
CA LYS A 57 -7.80 0.69 3.34
C LYS A 57 -7.85 1.67 2.16
N LEU A 58 -7.06 1.44 1.12
CA LEU A 58 -7.01 2.28 -0.07
C LEU A 58 -8.34 2.27 -0.86
N GLU A 59 -8.91 1.08 -1.06
CA GLU A 59 -10.20 0.90 -1.74
C GLU A 59 -11.32 1.66 -1.00
N LYS A 60 -11.33 1.59 0.35
CA LYS A 60 -12.28 2.33 1.19
C LYS A 60 -12.08 3.84 1.15
N GLU A 61 -10.85 4.32 1.30
CA GLU A 61 -10.55 5.76 1.36
C GLU A 61 -10.83 6.49 0.05
N PHE A 62 -10.56 5.85 -1.08
CA PHE A 62 -10.68 6.49 -2.40
C PHE A 62 -11.86 5.97 -3.23
N ASN A 63 -12.69 5.10 -2.66
CA ASN A 63 -13.82 4.45 -3.32
C ASN A 63 -13.43 3.88 -4.70
N LEU A 64 -12.29 3.21 -4.75
CA LEU A 64 -11.73 2.58 -5.94
C LEU A 64 -11.71 1.07 -5.77
N LYS A 65 -11.59 0.35 -6.87
CA LYS A 65 -11.44 -1.11 -6.88
C LYS A 65 -10.08 -1.47 -7.47
N ILE A 66 -9.47 -2.51 -6.92
CA ILE A 66 -8.19 -3.04 -7.39
C ILE A 66 -8.43 -4.47 -7.87
N ALA A 67 -8.06 -4.75 -9.12
CA ALA A 67 -8.18 -6.08 -9.70
C ALA A 67 -7.03 -6.96 -9.19
N ARG A 68 -7.37 -8.00 -8.43
CA ARG A 68 -6.43 -9.00 -7.92
C ARG A 68 -6.39 -10.17 -8.89
N LEU A 69 -5.27 -10.36 -9.57
CA LEU A 69 -5.08 -11.40 -10.58
C LEU A 69 -4.07 -12.43 -10.08
N ASN A 70 -4.58 -13.60 -9.70
CA ASN A 70 -3.71 -14.72 -9.35
C ASN A 70 -3.06 -15.27 -10.62
N VAL A 71 -1.73 -15.24 -10.70
CA VAL A 71 -0.96 -15.67 -11.88
C VAL A 71 -0.90 -17.20 -12.02
N TRP A 72 -0.98 -17.94 -10.92
CA TRP A 72 -0.88 -19.40 -10.93
C TRP A 72 -2.20 -20.09 -11.26
N ARG A 73 -3.33 -19.41 -11.01
CA ARG A 73 -4.68 -19.96 -11.28
C ARG A 73 -5.19 -19.75 -12.70
N SER A 74 -4.51 -18.91 -13.51
CA SER A 74 -4.95 -18.63 -14.88
C SER A 74 -3.76 -18.33 -15.79
N GLN A 75 -3.64 -19.12 -16.85
CA GLN A 75 -2.63 -18.91 -17.89
C GLN A 75 -2.75 -17.52 -18.54
N ILE A 76 -3.96 -16.97 -18.59
CA ILE A 76 -4.22 -15.66 -19.19
C ILE A 76 -3.61 -14.56 -18.30
N ASN A 77 -3.75 -14.69 -16.97
CA ASN A 77 -3.16 -13.77 -16.01
C ASN A 77 -1.63 -13.83 -16.04
N PHE A 78 -1.06 -15.05 -16.11
CA PHE A 78 0.37 -15.25 -16.23
C PHE A 78 0.95 -14.59 -17.50
N LYS A 79 0.31 -14.81 -18.66
CA LYS A 79 0.72 -14.15 -19.92
C LYS A 79 0.61 -12.63 -19.85
N LEU A 80 -0.42 -12.10 -19.16
CA LEU A 80 -0.52 -10.66 -18.94
C LEU A 80 0.63 -10.16 -18.05
N PHE A 81 0.94 -10.87 -16.98
CA PHE A 81 2.06 -10.55 -16.10
C PHE A 81 3.39 -10.48 -16.87
N GLU A 82 3.72 -11.51 -17.65
CA GLU A 82 4.94 -11.53 -18.49
C GLU A 82 4.99 -10.39 -19.51
N LYS A 83 3.84 -10.03 -20.09
CA LYS A 83 3.73 -8.93 -21.05
C LYS A 83 3.95 -7.56 -20.39
N LEU A 84 3.52 -7.39 -19.14
CA LEU A 84 3.62 -6.13 -18.40
C LEU A 84 4.96 -5.96 -17.68
N ASP A 85 5.65 -7.07 -17.38
CA ASP A 85 7.03 -7.09 -16.91
C ASP A 85 8.00 -7.66 -17.97
N PRO A 86 8.13 -7.01 -19.15
CA PRO A 86 9.09 -7.45 -20.14
C PRO A 86 10.49 -7.33 -19.56
N SER A 87 11.26 -8.42 -19.68
CA SER A 87 12.58 -8.60 -19.08
C SER A 87 12.60 -8.97 -17.59
N GLN A 88 11.46 -9.34 -16.99
CA GLN A 88 11.40 -9.84 -15.60
C GLN A 88 12.09 -8.88 -14.62
N LYS A 89 11.87 -7.56 -14.78
CA LYS A 89 12.56 -6.55 -13.98
C LYS A 89 12.13 -6.58 -12.52
N CYS A 90 10.84 -6.86 -12.28
CA CYS A 90 10.36 -7.18 -10.94
C CYS A 90 10.52 -8.67 -10.68
N GLY A 91 10.08 -9.52 -11.62
CA GLY A 91 10.24 -10.98 -11.56
C GLY A 91 9.55 -11.67 -10.37
N GLY A 92 8.74 -10.96 -9.59
CA GLY A 92 8.18 -11.43 -8.33
C GLY A 92 6.85 -10.79 -7.98
N LEU A 93 6.21 -11.33 -6.94
CA LEU A 93 4.90 -10.94 -6.43
C LEU A 93 5.03 -10.42 -4.98
N PRO A 94 4.16 -9.50 -4.52
CA PRO A 94 3.10 -8.85 -5.28
C PRO A 94 3.63 -7.86 -6.32
N TYR A 95 2.95 -7.77 -7.47
CA TYR A 95 3.30 -6.83 -8.53
C TYR A 95 2.12 -5.92 -8.85
N PHE A 96 2.32 -4.62 -8.69
CA PHE A 96 1.27 -3.63 -8.93
C PHE A 96 1.49 -2.94 -10.26
N TYR A 97 0.43 -2.80 -11.04
CA TYR A 97 0.47 -2.15 -12.34
C TYR A 97 -0.75 -1.24 -12.54
N ASN A 98 -0.49 0.02 -12.90
CA ASN A 98 -1.55 0.96 -13.28
C ASN A 98 -1.58 1.06 -14.81
N THR A 99 -2.65 0.57 -15.43
CA THR A 99 -2.79 0.55 -16.90
C THR A 99 -2.90 1.94 -17.49
N LYS A 100 -3.33 2.94 -16.71
CA LYS A 100 -3.50 4.33 -17.13
C LYS A 100 -2.17 5.07 -17.19
N THR A 101 -1.39 5.04 -16.11
CA THR A 101 -0.09 5.74 -16.03
C THR A 101 1.10 4.90 -16.47
N LYS A 102 0.91 3.59 -16.67
CA LYS A 102 1.97 2.60 -16.92
C LYS A 102 2.98 2.50 -15.77
N GLN A 103 2.63 3.03 -14.60
CA GLN A 103 3.44 2.92 -13.40
C GLN A 103 3.34 1.50 -12.82
N ARG A 104 4.44 1.08 -12.21
CA ARG A 104 4.61 -0.25 -11.65
C ARG A 104 5.36 -0.20 -10.33
N ILE A 105 5.00 -1.11 -9.43
CA ILE A 105 5.67 -1.31 -8.15
C ILE A 105 6.02 -2.80 -8.03
N CYS A 106 7.29 -3.08 -7.74
CA CYS A 106 7.79 -4.42 -7.48
C CYS A 106 7.76 -4.71 -5.97
N GLY A 107 7.03 -5.73 -5.53
CA GLY A 107 7.05 -6.23 -4.16
C GLY A 107 6.21 -5.44 -3.15
N ALA A 108 6.33 -5.82 -1.87
CA ALA A 108 5.68 -5.15 -0.76
C ALA A 108 6.22 -3.72 -0.58
N THR A 109 5.33 -2.77 -0.26
CA THR A 109 5.66 -1.34 -0.22
C THR A 109 4.86 -0.59 0.84
N THR A 110 5.15 0.71 1.03
CA THR A 110 4.39 1.54 1.99
C THR A 110 3.01 1.93 1.46
N PHE A 111 2.09 2.19 2.40
CA PHE A 111 0.78 2.77 2.07
C PHE A 111 0.89 4.09 1.31
N GLY A 112 1.87 4.94 1.65
CA GLY A 112 2.11 6.20 0.94
C GLY A 112 2.45 5.99 -0.54
N ASN A 113 3.29 4.99 -0.85
CA ASN A 113 3.65 4.65 -2.23
C ASN A 113 2.45 4.05 -3.00
N LEU A 114 1.69 3.14 -2.38
CA LEU A 114 0.45 2.62 -2.96
C LEU A 114 -0.57 3.72 -3.24
N ARG A 115 -0.70 4.67 -2.30
CA ARG A 115 -1.61 5.82 -2.45
C ARG A 115 -1.20 6.72 -3.61
N ALA A 116 0.10 6.95 -3.79
CA ALA A 116 0.59 7.72 -4.94
C ALA A 116 0.26 7.00 -6.26
N TRP A 117 0.56 5.70 -6.33
CA TRP A 117 0.30 4.85 -7.49
C TRP A 117 -1.19 4.79 -7.88
N ALA A 118 -2.09 4.64 -6.90
CA ALA A 118 -3.53 4.57 -7.15
C ALA A 118 -4.13 5.92 -7.58
N ARG A 119 -3.45 7.04 -7.28
CA ARG A 119 -3.88 8.40 -7.62
C ARG A 119 -3.15 8.98 -8.83
N ASP A 120 -2.53 8.13 -9.64
CA ASP A 120 -1.77 8.53 -10.83
C ASP A 120 -0.60 9.50 -10.54
N LYS A 121 -0.10 9.52 -9.30
CA LYS A 121 1.05 10.34 -8.87
C LYS A 121 2.35 9.56 -9.04
N PRO A 122 3.52 10.22 -9.17
CA PRO A 122 4.80 9.52 -9.23
C PRO A 122 4.99 8.61 -8.01
N CYS A 123 5.24 7.32 -8.26
CA CYS A 123 5.51 6.29 -7.26
C CYS A 123 6.89 5.68 -7.49
N ASN A 124 7.49 5.13 -6.43
CA ASN A 124 8.78 4.47 -6.54
C ASN A 124 8.59 2.98 -6.89
N MET A 125 9.27 2.54 -7.95
CA MET A 125 9.18 1.18 -8.50
C MET A 125 9.78 0.11 -7.57
N PHE A 126 10.84 0.41 -6.82
CA PHE A 126 11.62 -0.56 -6.02
C PHE A 126 11.62 -0.21 -4.53
N PHE A 127 10.55 0.40 -4.02
CA PHE A 127 10.51 0.76 -2.59
C PHE A 127 10.24 -0.46 -1.72
N TYR A 128 11.28 -1.25 -1.47
CA TYR A 128 11.31 -2.30 -0.46
C TYR A 128 11.41 -1.65 0.91
N VAL A 129 10.40 -1.89 1.75
CA VAL A 129 10.47 -1.55 3.16
C VAL A 129 10.91 -2.80 3.90
N PRO A 130 12.12 -2.84 4.51
CA PRO A 130 12.45 -3.92 5.40
C PRO A 130 11.42 -3.94 6.54
N SER A 131 10.80 -5.10 6.76
CA SER A 131 9.80 -5.28 7.80
C SER A 131 10.43 -5.02 9.18
N LYS A 132 9.93 -3.98 9.85
CA LYS A 132 10.25 -3.57 11.23
C LYS A 132 11.66 -3.01 11.50
N SER A 133 11.77 -1.69 11.34
CA SER A 133 12.12 -0.86 12.48
C SER A 133 11.39 0.47 12.37
N LYS A 134 10.28 0.60 13.12
CA LYS A 134 9.63 1.86 13.52
C LYS A 134 9.32 2.82 12.37
N GLU A 135 8.03 3.05 12.12
CA GLU A 135 7.59 4.34 11.59
C GLU A 135 8.11 5.45 12.53
N THR A 136 9.33 5.93 12.29
CA THR A 136 9.72 7.28 12.65
C THR A 136 9.31 8.11 11.47
N THR A 137 8.16 8.75 11.60
CA THR A 137 7.80 10.05 11.01
C THR A 137 8.91 10.58 10.09
N GLU A 138 8.75 10.39 8.78
CA GLU A 138 9.55 11.06 7.74
C GLU A 138 9.24 12.57 7.70
N GLU A 139 9.22 13.23 8.86
CA GLU A 139 9.22 14.69 9.02
C GLU A 139 10.48 15.19 9.77
N ASN A 140 11.38 14.30 10.21
CA ASN A 140 12.63 14.69 10.89
C ASN A 140 13.88 14.59 10.00
N LYS A 141 13.79 15.06 8.75
CA LYS A 141 15.00 15.35 7.92
C LYS A 141 15.71 16.65 8.31
N SER A 142 15.36 17.27 9.44
CA SER A 142 16.09 18.39 10.02
C SER A 142 17.03 17.93 11.15
N VAL A 143 17.89 16.95 10.87
CA VAL A 143 19.02 16.58 11.75
C VAL A 143 20.14 17.62 11.61
N GLY A 144 19.80 18.88 11.87
CA GLY A 144 20.72 19.98 12.11
C GLY A 144 20.81 20.32 13.60
N LEU A 145 21.56 21.36 13.95
CA LEU A 145 21.73 21.85 15.33
C LEU A 145 20.39 22.05 16.07
N LEU A 146 19.35 22.47 15.35
CA LEU A 146 17.99 22.68 15.86
C LEU A 146 17.28 21.39 16.32
N GLY A 147 17.57 20.25 15.69
CA GLY A 147 17.03 18.95 16.10
C GLY A 147 17.59 18.50 17.46
N ARG A 148 18.87 18.82 17.73
CA ARG A 148 19.50 18.54 19.04
C ARG A 148 18.94 19.42 20.15
N VAL A 149 18.59 20.67 19.85
CA VAL A 149 17.99 21.60 20.84
C VAL A 149 16.55 21.20 21.16
N SER A 150 15.76 20.80 20.16
CA SER A 150 14.35 20.39 20.38
C SER A 150 14.24 19.10 21.21
N GLY A 151 15.12 18.13 21.00
CA GLY A 151 15.16 16.92 21.83
C GLY A 151 15.41 17.21 23.31
N LYS A 152 16.29 18.19 23.60
CA LYS A 152 16.63 18.61 24.97
C LYS A 152 15.53 19.44 25.63
N LEU A 153 14.78 20.23 24.85
CA LEU A 153 13.65 20.99 25.38
C LEU A 153 12.46 20.09 25.74
N ASN A 154 12.22 19.05 24.94
CA ASN A 154 11.15 18.09 25.22
C ASN A 154 11.44 17.26 26.48
N SER A 155 12.68 16.83 26.72
CA SER A 155 13.02 16.11 27.95
C SER A 155 12.82 16.99 29.19
N MET A 156 13.23 18.26 29.14
CA MET A 156 13.03 19.20 30.25
C MET A 156 11.55 19.54 30.51
N LYS A 157 10.71 19.54 29.46
CA LYS A 157 9.27 19.78 29.59
C LYS A 157 8.53 18.61 30.24
N GLU A 158 8.94 17.38 29.93
CA GLU A 158 8.36 16.18 30.55
C GLU A 158 8.79 16.04 32.02
N GLU A 159 10.08 16.27 32.33
CA GLU A 159 10.57 16.32 33.71
C GLU A 159 9.86 17.41 34.54
N GLY A 160 9.59 18.57 33.93
CA GLY A 160 8.83 19.65 34.57
C GLY A 160 7.37 19.31 34.84
N LYS A 161 6.68 18.60 33.92
CA LYS A 161 5.28 18.19 34.10
C LYS A 161 5.13 17.16 35.20
N GLU A 162 6.04 16.19 35.31
CA GLU A 162 6.00 15.20 36.40
C GLU A 162 6.23 15.87 37.77
N GLY A 163 7.16 16.82 37.86
CA GLY A 163 7.40 17.59 39.09
C GLY A 163 6.17 18.42 39.51
N VAL A 164 5.46 19.01 38.56
CA VAL A 164 4.20 19.74 38.84
C VAL A 164 3.09 18.78 39.25
N LYS A 165 2.96 17.62 38.58
CA LYS A 165 1.95 16.61 38.93
C LYS A 165 2.14 16.10 40.36
N ARG A 166 3.38 15.81 40.77
CA ARG A 166 3.70 15.38 42.14
C ARG A 166 3.34 16.45 43.18
N LYS A 167 3.63 17.74 42.90
CA LYS A 167 3.25 18.86 43.79
C LYS A 167 1.74 19.09 43.86
N VAL A 168 1.00 18.81 42.78
CA VAL A 168 -0.46 18.92 42.77
C VAL A 168 -1.10 17.77 43.53
N GLU A 169 -0.59 16.54 43.39
CA GLU A 169 -1.05 15.38 44.17
C GLU A 169 -0.77 15.54 45.67
N GLU A 170 0.42 16.00 46.05
CA GLU A 170 0.78 16.29 47.45
C GLU A 170 -0.18 17.33 48.07
N LYS A 171 -0.43 18.44 47.38
CA LYS A 171 -1.40 19.46 47.84
C LYS A 171 -2.85 18.98 47.86
N LEU A 172 -3.21 18.00 47.02
CA LEU A 172 -4.55 17.42 47.02
C LEU A 172 -4.75 16.49 48.23
N GLU A 173 -3.72 15.78 48.67
CA GLU A 173 -3.76 14.94 49.87
C GLU A 173 -3.82 15.77 51.15
N GLU A 174 -3.07 16.87 51.25
CA GLU A 174 -3.14 17.79 52.39
C GLU A 174 -4.54 18.40 52.58
N ARG A 175 -5.23 18.71 51.47
CA ARG A 175 -6.62 19.21 51.50
C ARG A 175 -7.62 18.16 51.96
N LYS A 176 -7.45 16.90 51.54
CA LYS A 176 -8.31 15.79 52.00
C LYS A 176 -8.14 15.49 53.50
N GLY A 177 -6.94 15.67 54.04
CA GLY A 177 -6.68 15.51 55.48
C GLY A 177 -7.36 16.59 56.33
N THR A 178 -7.34 17.84 55.89
CA THR A 178 -7.95 18.97 56.61
C THR A 178 -9.48 19.00 56.55
N ASP A 179 -10.08 18.54 55.44
CA ASP A 179 -11.53 18.39 55.32
C ASP A 179 -12.11 17.25 56.18
N LYS A 180 -11.27 16.27 56.57
CA LYS A 180 -11.67 15.17 57.47
C LYS A 180 -11.70 15.63 58.93
N ILE A 181 -10.72 16.42 59.35
CA ILE A 181 -10.64 17.00 60.70
C ILE A 181 -11.82 17.96 60.96
N LYS A 182 -12.22 18.78 59.97
CA LYS A 182 -13.39 19.66 60.10
C LYS A 182 -14.75 18.95 60.16
N ARG A 183 -14.85 17.70 59.70
CA ARG A 183 -16.09 16.91 59.82
C ARG A 183 -16.21 16.27 61.20
N GLU A 184 -15.10 15.89 61.82
CA GLU A 184 -15.09 15.30 63.16
C GLU A 184 -15.29 16.36 64.27
N GLU A 185 -14.85 17.61 64.06
CA GLU A 185 -15.12 18.73 64.97
C GLU A 185 -16.56 19.31 64.83
N GLY A 186 -17.32 18.93 63.80
CA GLY A 186 -18.67 19.42 63.54
C GLY A 186 -19.82 18.62 64.16
N GLU A 187 -19.57 17.41 64.68
CA GLU A 187 -20.59 16.52 65.26
C GLU A 187 -20.56 16.47 66.81
N GLY A 188 -19.71 17.29 67.46
CA GLY A 188 -19.57 17.31 68.92
C GLY A 188 -20.44 18.32 69.68
N GLU A 189 -21.14 19.25 69.00
CA GLU A 189 -21.78 20.37 69.69
C GLU A 189 -23.16 20.70 69.15
N LYS A 190 -24.20 20.02 69.68
CA LYS A 190 -25.64 20.39 69.77
C LYS A 190 -26.44 19.11 70.11
N VAL A 191 -27.23 18.95 71.17
CA VAL A 191 -27.81 19.85 72.18
C VAL A 191 -28.19 18.98 73.39
N GLU A 192 -27.61 19.27 74.55
CA GLU A 192 -28.28 19.13 75.84
C GLU A 192 -29.10 20.41 76.04
N VAL A 193 -30.43 20.35 76.18
CA VAL A 193 -31.25 21.23 77.06
C VAL A 193 -32.67 20.64 77.20
N LYS A 194 -32.93 20.12 78.40
CA LYS A 194 -34.13 20.16 79.25
C LYS A 194 -35.44 20.73 78.65
N GLN A 195 -36.56 20.03 78.86
CA GLN A 195 -37.44 20.15 80.04
C GLN A 195 -38.52 19.07 80.03
#